data_AF-A0A8T5H3C4-F1
#
_entry.id   AF-A0A8T5H3C4-F1
#
_cell.length_a   1.000
_cell.length_b   1.000
_cell.length_c   1.000
_cell.angle_alpha   90.00
_cell.angle_beta   90.00
_cell.angle_gamma   90.00
#
_symmetry.space_group_name_H-M   'P 1'
#
loop_
_entity.id
_entity.type
_entity.pdbx_description
1 polymer ?
#
loop_
_entity_poly.entity_id
_entity_poly.type
_entity_poly.pdbx_seq_one_letter_code
_entity_poly.pdbx_strand_id
1 'polypeptide(L)'
;MEIEFNLTKSVEENAGTYFDLAKKAKKKLEGAKKALKESKKQLEKVQKDESKFWVEEEKKQKRKEKKKEWYEKFHWFFSSEDFLCIGGKDATSNEIVVKKHTEPGDLVFHTEMAGSPFFIVKNGQEATEKTLEEVAQAVACYSRAWKLGHATADVFYVKPDQVSKEAQSGEYMSKGSFMVRGKSTYLHPKLQYAIGVVEEEIIGGPVNAIKAKTKSYIVVISGREKKSALAKKIKAKLKAGHVDDIIAFLPAGGGQLKK
;
A
#
# COMPACT_ATOMS: atom_id res chain seq x y z
N MET A 1 -28.05 53.53 36.78
CA MET A 1 -28.84 52.31 36.54
C MET A 1 -30.27 52.70 36.83
N GLU A 2 -31.04 52.92 35.79
CA GLU A 2 -32.47 53.22 35.92
C GLU A 2 -33.21 51.88 36.06
N ILE A 3 -34.13 51.78 37.02
CA ILE A 3 -34.88 50.55 37.32
C ILE A 3 -36.34 50.83 37.03
N GLU A 4 -36.90 50.10 36.06
CA GLU A 4 -38.32 50.20 35.72
C GLU A 4 -39.16 49.44 36.76
N PHE A 5 -40.13 50.12 37.36
CA PHE A 5 -41.04 49.53 38.33
C PHE A 5 -42.41 49.27 37.72
N ASN A 6 -42.95 48.08 37.94
CA ASN A 6 -44.35 47.82 37.61
C ASN A 6 -45.22 48.28 38.78
N LEU A 7 -46.00 49.35 38.55
CA LEU A 7 -46.88 49.96 39.55
C LEU A 7 -48.05 49.05 39.99
N THR A 8 -48.33 47.96 39.26
CA THR A 8 -49.37 46.98 39.61
C THR A 8 -48.87 45.88 40.56
N LYS A 9 -47.58 45.87 40.90
CA LYS A 9 -46.94 44.88 41.78
C LYS A 9 -46.37 45.54 43.03
N SER A 10 -46.27 44.77 44.11
CA SER A 10 -45.58 45.23 45.32
C SER A 10 -44.10 45.50 45.06
N VAL A 11 -43.49 46.25 45.98
CA VAL A 11 -42.05 46.56 45.93
C VAL A 11 -41.23 45.26 46.07
N GLU A 12 -41.67 44.33 46.92
CA GLU A 12 -41.03 43.02 47.07
C GLU A 12 -41.12 42.17 45.80
N GLU A 13 -42.27 42.17 45.11
CA GLU A 13 -42.43 41.45 43.84
C GLU A 13 -41.57 42.02 42.73
N ASN A 14 -41.49 43.35 42.60
CA ASN A 14 -40.59 44.00 41.64
C ASN A 14 -39.13 43.64 41.93
N ALA A 15 -38.68 43.71 43.19
CA ALA A 15 -37.35 43.30 43.61
C ALA A 15 -37.06 41.82 43.33
N GLY A 16 -38.05 40.94 43.56
CA GLY A 16 -37.99 39.51 43.24
C GLY A 16 -37.77 39.23 41.75
N THR A 17 -38.47 39.95 40.86
CA THR A 17 -38.25 39.82 39.41
C THR A 17 -36.82 40.20 38.98
N TYR A 18 -36.27 41.29 39.52
CA TYR A 18 -34.90 41.68 39.21
C TYR A 18 -33.87 40.69 39.77
N PHE A 19 -34.13 40.13 40.95
CA PHE A 19 -33.31 39.07 41.53
C PHE A 19 -33.31 37.80 40.66
N ASP A 20 -34.48 37.38 40.17
CA ASP A 20 -34.61 36.21 39.29
C ASP A 20 -33.95 36.44 37.92
N LEU A 21 -34.06 37.65 37.37
CA LEU A 21 -33.37 38.04 36.14
C LEU A 21 -31.85 38.00 36.33
N ALA A 22 -31.33 38.56 37.44
CA ALA A 22 -29.91 38.51 37.77
C ALA A 22 -29.42 37.07 37.97
N LYS A 23 -30.21 36.21 38.64
CA LYS A 23 -29.90 34.79 38.83
C LYS A 23 -29.88 34.03 37.50
N LYS A 24 -30.86 34.27 36.62
CA LYS A 24 -30.90 33.69 35.26
C LYS A 24 -29.72 34.16 34.42
N ALA A 25 -29.39 35.45 34.46
CA ALA A 25 -28.24 36.02 33.74
C ALA A 25 -26.91 35.42 34.22
N LYS A 26 -26.73 35.27 35.54
CA LYS A 26 -25.55 34.62 36.13
C LYS A 26 -25.40 33.17 35.69
N LYS A 27 -26.49 32.39 35.67
CA LYS A 27 -26.49 31.00 35.18
C LYS A 27 -26.17 30.91 33.69
N LYS A 28 -26.71 31.82 32.86
CA LYS A 28 -26.38 31.90 31.43
C LYS A 28 -24.90 32.26 31.20
N LEU A 29 -24.35 33.17 32.01
CA LEU A 29 -22.96 33.61 31.93
C LEU A 29 -21.99 32.48 32.30
N GLU A 30 -22.30 31.70 33.33
CA GLU A 30 -21.55 30.47 33.68
C GLU A 30 -21.55 29.46 32.53
N GLY A 31 -22.72 29.20 31.93
CA GLY A 31 -22.85 28.32 30.76
C GLY A 31 -22.05 28.80 29.56
N ALA A 32 -22.13 30.10 29.25
CA ALA A 32 -21.38 30.72 28.15
C ALA A 32 -19.86 30.65 28.37
N LYS A 33 -19.38 30.88 29.60
CA LYS A 33 -17.96 30.74 29.95
C LYS A 33 -17.46 29.30 29.75
N LYS A 34 -18.26 28.31 30.14
CA LYS A 34 -17.92 26.89 29.96
C LYS A 34 -17.82 26.53 28.48
N ALA A 35 -18.81 26.92 27.68
CA ALA A 35 -18.82 26.72 26.23
C ALA A 35 -17.59 27.39 25.56
N LEU A 36 -17.28 28.63 25.93
CA LEU A 36 -16.13 29.36 25.41
C LEU A 36 -14.80 28.67 25.76
N LYS A 37 -14.67 28.10 26.96
CA LYS A 37 -13.49 27.32 27.36
C LYS A 37 -13.36 26.03 26.54
N GLU A 38 -14.45 25.32 26.29
CA GLU A 38 -14.46 24.12 25.46
C GLU A 38 -14.12 24.44 24.00
N SER A 39 -14.70 25.49 23.42
CA SER A 39 -14.39 25.94 22.06
C SER A 39 -12.93 26.37 21.91
N LYS A 40 -12.36 27.12 22.88
CA LYS A 40 -10.93 27.47 22.87
C LYS A 40 -10.03 26.24 22.90
N LYS A 41 -10.36 25.25 23.73
CA LYS A 41 -9.60 23.99 23.80
C LYS A 41 -9.69 23.17 22.51
N GLN A 42 -10.82 23.20 21.82
CA GLN A 42 -10.95 22.58 20.49
C GLN A 42 -10.11 23.34 19.45
N LEU A 43 -10.14 24.69 19.48
CA LEU A 43 -9.37 25.53 18.56
C LEU A 43 -7.85 25.28 18.69
N GLU A 44 -7.32 25.20 19.92
CA GLU A 44 -5.91 24.89 20.15
C GLU A 44 -5.49 23.51 19.61
N LYS A 45 -6.39 22.51 19.67
CA LYS A 45 -6.13 21.19 19.10
C LYS A 45 -6.05 21.26 17.58
N VAL A 46 -7.02 21.94 16.96
CA VAL A 46 -7.08 22.09 15.50
C VAL A 46 -5.86 22.86 14.98
N GLN A 47 -5.45 23.94 15.64
CA GLN A 47 -4.25 24.70 15.27
C GLN A 47 -2.96 23.89 15.38
N LYS A 48 -2.85 23.02 16.40
CA LYS A 48 -1.69 22.11 16.50
C LYS A 48 -1.65 21.08 15.37
N ASP A 49 -2.80 20.64 14.90
CA ASP A 49 -2.90 19.70 13.79
C ASP A 49 -2.87 20.38 12.41
N GLU A 50 -3.12 21.69 12.34
CA GLU A 50 -3.08 22.50 11.11
C GLU A 50 -1.69 22.48 10.46
N SER A 51 -0.63 22.70 11.23
CA SER A 51 0.75 22.64 10.71
C SER A 51 1.09 21.27 10.12
N LYS A 52 0.64 20.17 10.76
CA LYS A 52 0.82 18.82 10.24
C LYS A 52 -0.01 18.58 8.98
N PHE A 53 -1.24 19.11 8.95
CA PHE A 53 -2.12 19.01 7.81
C PHE A 53 -1.52 19.66 6.57
N TRP A 54 -0.98 20.88 6.70
CA TRP A 54 -0.34 21.58 5.59
C TRP A 54 0.91 20.85 5.08
N VAL A 55 1.75 20.33 5.99
CA VAL A 55 2.91 19.50 5.60
C VAL A 55 2.48 18.23 4.87
N GLU A 56 1.40 17.56 5.32
CA GLU A 56 0.89 16.35 4.68
C GLU A 56 0.24 16.64 3.32
N GLU A 57 -0.46 17.76 3.17
CA GLU A 57 -1.02 18.21 1.89
C GLU A 57 0.08 18.64 0.89
N GLU A 58 1.14 19.33 1.32
CA GLU A 58 2.28 19.65 0.45
C GLU A 58 2.97 18.37 -0.05
N LYS A 59 3.20 17.39 0.83
CA LYS A 59 3.76 16.09 0.43
C LYS A 59 2.86 15.37 -0.58
N LYS A 60 1.55 15.43 -0.38
CA LYS A 60 0.56 14.83 -1.30
C LYS A 60 0.51 15.55 -2.65
N GLN A 61 0.69 16.87 -2.69
CA GLN A 61 0.79 17.64 -3.93
C GLN A 61 2.06 17.27 -4.70
N LYS A 62 3.25 17.32 -4.07
CA LYS A 62 4.52 16.90 -4.70
C LYS A 62 4.44 15.49 -5.28
N ARG A 63 3.75 14.59 -4.57
CA ARG A 63 3.54 13.21 -5.03
C ARG A 63 2.62 13.11 -6.26
N LYS A 64 1.62 13.98 -6.39
CA LYS A 64 0.77 14.06 -7.60
C LYS A 64 1.55 14.61 -8.79
N GLU A 65 2.50 15.51 -8.54
CA GLU A 65 3.35 16.11 -9.58
C GLU A 65 4.42 15.14 -10.10
N LYS A 66 4.86 14.16 -9.29
CA LYS A 66 5.80 13.13 -9.73
C LYS A 66 5.15 12.29 -10.84
N LYS A 67 5.73 12.35 -12.04
CA LYS A 67 5.31 11.55 -13.19
C LYS A 67 5.51 10.08 -12.82
N LYS A 68 4.41 9.33 -12.79
CA LYS A 68 4.48 7.88 -12.58
C LYS A 68 5.16 7.23 -13.75
N GLU A 69 6.10 6.35 -13.46
CA GLU A 69 6.73 5.56 -14.50
C GLU A 69 5.74 4.57 -15.10
N TRP A 70 5.94 4.22 -16.37
CA TRP A 70 5.00 3.38 -17.12
C TRP A 70 4.81 1.98 -16.50
N TYR A 71 5.82 1.49 -15.77
CA TYR A 71 5.83 0.18 -15.11
C TYR A 71 5.07 0.16 -13.78
N GLU A 72 4.81 1.32 -13.15
CA GLU A 72 4.16 1.39 -11.83
C GLU A 72 2.71 0.87 -11.84
N LYS A 73 2.10 0.78 -13.03
CA LYS A 73 0.78 0.16 -13.20
C LYS A 73 0.81 -1.36 -12.96
N PHE A 74 1.97 -2.02 -13.05
CA PHE A 74 2.18 -3.45 -12.82
C PHE A 74 2.67 -3.74 -11.39
N HIS A 75 2.81 -5.02 -11.03
CA HIS A 75 3.75 -5.37 -9.96
C HIS A 75 5.15 -5.10 -10.49
N TRP A 76 5.98 -4.39 -9.73
CA TRP A 76 7.30 -4.01 -10.19
C TRP A 76 8.29 -3.96 -9.04
N PHE A 77 9.56 -4.19 -9.35
CA PHE A 77 10.68 -3.91 -8.47
C PHE A 77 11.95 -3.84 -9.33
N PHE A 78 13.03 -3.30 -8.75
CA PHE A 78 14.37 -3.41 -9.32
C PHE A 78 15.15 -4.47 -8.54
N SER A 79 15.82 -5.38 -9.25
CA SER A 79 16.67 -6.39 -8.63
C SER A 79 17.84 -5.74 -7.88
N SER A 80 18.60 -6.54 -7.13
CA SER A 80 19.84 -6.06 -6.50
C SER A 80 20.96 -5.76 -7.50
N GLU A 81 20.79 -6.11 -8.77
CA GLU A 81 21.66 -5.79 -9.90
C GLU A 81 21.03 -4.74 -10.83
N ASP A 82 20.00 -4.03 -10.35
CA ASP A 82 19.29 -2.95 -11.03
C ASP A 82 18.56 -3.33 -12.33
N PHE A 83 18.23 -4.62 -12.51
CA PHE A 83 17.32 -5.04 -13.57
C PHE A 83 15.87 -4.70 -13.22
N LEU A 84 15.14 -4.10 -14.16
CA LEU A 84 13.71 -3.83 -14.03
C LEU A 84 12.92 -5.13 -14.16
N CYS A 85 12.16 -5.45 -13.13
CA CYS A 85 11.32 -6.64 -13.07
C CYS A 85 9.85 -6.20 -12.98
N ILE A 86 8.99 -6.67 -13.89
CA ILE A 86 7.57 -6.33 -13.90
C ILE A 86 6.68 -7.57 -14.04
N GLY A 87 5.49 -7.55 -13.46
CA GLY A 87 4.51 -8.63 -13.59
C GLY A 87 3.07 -8.17 -13.50
N GLY A 88 2.17 -8.88 -14.19
CA GLY A 88 0.76 -8.50 -14.21
C GLY A 88 0.08 -8.63 -12.84
N LYS A 89 -0.86 -7.73 -12.56
CA LYS A 89 -1.70 -7.74 -11.34
C LYS A 89 -2.95 -8.61 -11.52
N ASP A 90 -3.33 -8.87 -12.77
CA ASP A 90 -4.51 -9.59 -13.19
C ASP A 90 -4.31 -10.18 -14.60
N ALA A 91 -5.31 -10.92 -15.10
CA ALA A 91 -5.26 -11.55 -16.42
C ALA A 91 -5.05 -10.54 -17.57
N THR A 92 -5.61 -9.34 -17.48
CA THR A 92 -5.50 -8.34 -18.55
C THR A 92 -4.10 -7.74 -18.59
N SER A 93 -3.55 -7.39 -17.41
CA SER A 93 -2.19 -6.88 -17.27
C SER A 93 -1.14 -7.94 -17.57
N ASN A 94 -1.37 -9.22 -17.25
CA ASN A 94 -0.53 -10.33 -17.71
C ASN A 94 -0.42 -10.33 -19.25
N GLU A 95 -1.53 -10.16 -19.97
CA GLU A 95 -1.48 -10.10 -21.43
C GLU A 95 -0.69 -8.89 -21.93
N ILE A 96 -0.82 -7.74 -21.28
CA ILE A 96 -0.08 -6.53 -21.66
C ILE A 96 1.42 -6.73 -21.42
N VAL A 97 1.83 -7.28 -20.27
CA VAL A 97 3.24 -7.54 -19.96
C VAL A 97 3.87 -8.46 -20.99
N VAL A 98 3.25 -9.62 -21.24
CA VAL A 98 3.80 -10.64 -22.15
C VAL A 98 3.80 -10.13 -23.61
N LYS A 99 2.72 -9.50 -24.08
CA LYS A 99 2.61 -9.13 -25.50
C LYS A 99 3.26 -7.79 -25.87
N LYS A 100 3.25 -6.81 -24.97
CA LYS A 100 3.67 -5.43 -25.30
C LYS A 100 4.99 -5.00 -24.66
N HIS A 101 5.44 -5.68 -23.61
CA HIS A 101 6.60 -5.25 -22.84
C HIS A 101 7.73 -6.28 -22.81
N THR A 102 7.53 -7.45 -23.41
CA THR A 102 8.55 -8.49 -23.52
C THR A 102 9.35 -8.29 -24.81
N GLU A 103 10.67 -8.29 -24.69
CA GLU A 103 11.64 -8.16 -25.76
C GLU A 103 12.56 -9.40 -25.82
N PRO A 104 13.22 -9.70 -26.95
CA PRO A 104 14.00 -10.94 -27.11
C PRO A 104 15.11 -11.19 -26.08
N GLY A 105 15.65 -10.14 -25.44
CA GLY A 105 16.67 -10.25 -24.39
C GLY A 105 16.11 -10.51 -22.99
N ASP A 106 14.80 -10.48 -22.82
CA ASP A 106 14.13 -10.67 -21.54
C ASP A 106 14.03 -12.15 -21.16
N LEU A 107 13.61 -12.42 -19.93
CA LEU A 107 13.17 -13.73 -19.45
C LEU A 107 11.78 -13.62 -18.85
N VAL A 108 10.94 -14.65 -19.10
CA VAL A 108 9.56 -14.72 -18.62
C VAL A 108 9.46 -15.78 -17.53
N PHE A 109 8.83 -15.41 -16.40
CA PHE A 109 8.69 -16.24 -15.20
C PHE A 109 7.21 -16.52 -14.89
N HIS A 110 6.93 -17.73 -14.45
CA HIS A 110 5.59 -18.15 -14.00
C HIS A 110 5.70 -19.37 -13.06
N THR A 111 4.69 -19.63 -12.22
CA THR A 111 4.62 -20.91 -11.45
C THR A 111 3.89 -21.98 -12.24
N GLU A 112 4.04 -23.25 -11.90
CA GLU A 112 3.13 -24.28 -12.45
C GLU A 112 1.68 -24.13 -11.94
N MET A 113 1.49 -23.48 -10.80
CA MET A 113 0.17 -23.26 -10.22
C MET A 113 -0.64 -22.23 -11.01
N ALA A 114 -1.94 -22.50 -11.16
CA ALA A 114 -2.88 -21.52 -11.68
C ALA A 114 -2.99 -20.30 -10.75
N GLY A 115 -3.13 -19.12 -11.35
CA GLY A 115 -3.27 -17.85 -10.63
C GLY A 115 -1.97 -17.22 -10.17
N SER A 116 -0.83 -17.59 -10.78
CA SER A 116 0.40 -16.81 -10.72
C SER A 116 0.40 -15.67 -11.73
N PRO A 117 1.07 -14.55 -11.42
CA PRO A 117 1.37 -13.55 -12.43
C PRO A 117 2.41 -14.07 -13.42
N PHE A 118 2.37 -13.54 -14.66
CA PHE A 118 3.52 -13.60 -15.56
C PHE A 118 4.43 -12.41 -15.24
N PHE A 119 5.66 -12.71 -14.85
CA PHE A 119 6.71 -11.71 -14.63
C PHE A 119 7.70 -11.73 -15.79
N ILE A 120 8.31 -10.58 -16.05
CA ILE A 120 9.44 -10.45 -16.96
C ILE A 120 10.58 -9.72 -16.27
N VAL A 121 11.79 -10.08 -16.66
CA VAL A 121 13.04 -9.38 -16.29
C VAL A 121 13.56 -8.75 -17.57
N LYS A 122 13.61 -7.41 -17.58
CA LYS A 122 14.18 -6.68 -18.71
C LYS A 122 15.66 -7.04 -18.85
N ASN A 123 16.13 -7.40 -20.06
CA ASN A 123 17.50 -7.91 -20.29
C ASN A 123 17.89 -9.11 -19.40
N GLY A 124 16.91 -9.93 -19.00
CA GLY A 124 17.12 -11.03 -18.06
C GLY A 124 18.13 -12.08 -18.49
N GLN A 125 18.44 -12.20 -19.78
CA GLN A 125 19.48 -13.13 -20.27
C GLN A 125 20.90 -12.71 -19.88
N GLU A 126 21.12 -11.45 -19.49
CA GLU A 126 22.39 -10.93 -18.98
C GLU A 126 22.46 -10.97 -17.44
N ALA A 127 21.35 -11.32 -16.77
CA ALA A 127 21.24 -11.29 -15.33
C ALA A 127 21.87 -12.53 -14.69
N THR A 128 22.44 -12.37 -13.49
CA THR A 128 23.00 -13.52 -12.75
C THR A 128 21.90 -14.29 -12.03
N GLU A 129 22.24 -15.49 -11.53
CA GLU A 129 21.34 -16.34 -10.74
C GLU A 129 20.69 -15.57 -9.58
N LYS A 130 21.38 -14.59 -9.00
CA LYS A 130 20.85 -13.74 -7.93
C LYS A 130 19.59 -12.98 -8.34
N THR A 131 19.60 -12.33 -9.50
CA THR A 131 18.41 -11.64 -10.03
C THR A 131 17.32 -12.65 -10.40
N LEU A 132 17.68 -13.81 -10.96
CA LEU A 132 16.70 -14.84 -11.32
C LEU A 132 15.98 -15.39 -10.07
N GLU A 133 16.72 -15.63 -8.98
CA GLU A 133 16.17 -16.04 -7.68
C GLU A 133 15.26 -14.96 -7.06
N GLU A 134 15.65 -13.69 -7.16
CA GLU A 134 14.83 -12.56 -6.68
C GLU A 134 13.50 -12.51 -7.44
N VAL A 135 13.53 -12.64 -8.77
CA VAL A 135 12.33 -12.63 -9.60
C VAL A 135 11.45 -13.83 -9.31
N ALA A 136 12.05 -15.01 -9.18
CA ALA A 136 11.33 -16.20 -8.78
C ALA A 136 10.64 -16.00 -7.42
N GLN A 137 11.33 -15.41 -6.44
CA GLN A 137 10.73 -15.08 -5.14
C GLN A 137 9.53 -14.14 -5.28
N ALA A 138 9.61 -13.11 -6.11
CA ALA A 138 8.47 -12.22 -6.38
C ALA A 138 7.29 -12.98 -7.01
N VAL A 139 7.54 -13.79 -8.04
CA VAL A 139 6.52 -14.61 -8.72
C VAL A 139 5.82 -15.52 -7.71
N ALA A 140 6.60 -16.27 -6.93
CA ALA A 140 6.10 -17.17 -5.90
C ALA A 140 5.26 -16.44 -4.84
N CYS A 141 5.71 -15.27 -4.38
CA CYS A 141 4.98 -14.47 -3.40
C CYS A 141 3.65 -13.95 -3.94
N TYR A 142 3.57 -13.52 -5.20
CA TYR A 142 2.31 -13.04 -5.79
C TYR A 142 1.39 -14.16 -6.27
N SER A 143 1.88 -15.40 -6.35
CA SER A 143 1.11 -16.57 -6.74
C SER A 143 0.11 -17.03 -5.67
N ARG A 144 -0.65 -18.08 -6.01
CA ARG A 144 -1.55 -18.76 -5.07
C ARG A 144 -0.81 -19.42 -3.90
N ALA A 145 0.47 -19.78 -4.05
CA ALA A 145 1.26 -20.42 -3.00
C ALA A 145 1.33 -19.57 -1.72
N TRP A 146 1.40 -18.24 -1.85
CA TRP A 146 1.35 -17.33 -0.71
C TRP A 146 0.02 -17.38 0.03
N LYS A 147 -1.10 -17.40 -0.71
CA LYS A 147 -2.45 -17.50 -0.13
C LYS A 147 -2.65 -18.82 0.62
N LEU A 148 -2.01 -19.89 0.15
CA LEU A 148 -2.05 -21.21 0.77
C LEU A 148 -1.05 -21.38 1.93
N GLY A 149 -0.18 -20.38 2.16
CA GLY A 149 0.79 -20.42 3.25
C GLY A 149 1.97 -21.35 2.99
N HIS A 150 2.31 -21.63 1.74
CA HIS A 150 3.49 -22.43 1.41
C HIS A 150 4.78 -21.69 1.73
N ALA A 151 5.80 -22.44 2.19
CA ALA A 151 7.12 -21.88 2.47
C ALA A 151 7.97 -21.71 1.19
N THR A 152 7.73 -22.54 0.19
CA THR A 152 8.38 -22.56 -1.13
C THR A 152 7.34 -22.77 -2.23
N ALA A 153 7.70 -22.46 -3.46
CA ALA A 153 6.90 -22.79 -4.64
C ALA A 153 7.82 -23.00 -5.84
N ASP A 154 7.38 -23.83 -6.78
CA ASP A 154 8.13 -24.08 -8.00
C ASP A 154 7.83 -22.98 -9.01
N VAL A 155 8.89 -22.27 -9.40
CA VAL A 155 8.84 -21.20 -10.39
C VAL A 155 9.74 -21.61 -11.53
N PHE A 156 9.25 -21.50 -12.76
CA PHE A 156 10.10 -21.68 -13.92
C PHE A 156 10.28 -20.37 -14.67
N TYR A 157 11.35 -20.30 -15.45
CA TYR A 157 11.53 -19.27 -16.45
C TYR A 157 11.89 -19.82 -17.82
N VAL A 158 11.54 -19.05 -18.84
CA VAL A 158 11.73 -19.35 -20.25
C VAL A 158 12.07 -18.09 -21.03
N LYS A 159 12.57 -18.28 -22.26
CA LYS A 159 12.73 -17.18 -23.19
C LYS A 159 11.39 -16.72 -23.78
N PRO A 160 11.27 -15.47 -24.26
CA PRO A 160 10.04 -14.93 -24.83
C PRO A 160 9.45 -15.74 -25.98
N ASP A 161 10.29 -16.28 -26.86
CA ASP A 161 9.90 -17.09 -28.03
C ASP A 161 9.23 -18.42 -27.65
N GLN A 162 9.40 -18.86 -26.39
CA GLN A 162 8.79 -20.05 -25.85
C GLN A 162 7.35 -19.83 -25.34
N VAL A 163 6.88 -18.57 -25.29
CA VAL A 163 5.57 -18.20 -24.74
C VAL A 163 4.60 -17.88 -25.88
N SER A 164 3.56 -18.70 -26.04
CA SER A 164 2.54 -18.54 -27.09
C SER A 164 1.12 -18.49 -26.53
N LYS A 165 0.21 -17.84 -27.26
CA LYS A 165 -1.23 -17.86 -26.96
C LYS A 165 -1.99 -18.93 -27.76
N GLU A 166 -1.29 -19.68 -28.61
CA GLU A 166 -1.87 -20.76 -29.39
C GLU A 166 -1.96 -22.02 -28.53
N ALA A 167 -3.18 -22.47 -28.27
CA ALA A 167 -3.41 -23.79 -27.68
C ALA A 167 -3.12 -24.91 -28.69
N GLN A 168 -3.19 -26.16 -28.24
CA GLN A 168 -3.29 -27.29 -29.15
C GLN A 168 -4.59 -27.21 -29.96
N SER A 169 -4.57 -27.73 -31.19
CA SER A 169 -5.67 -27.62 -32.14
C SER A 169 -7.00 -28.07 -31.53
N GLY A 170 -7.93 -27.13 -31.35
CA GLY A 170 -9.28 -27.38 -30.83
C GLY A 170 -9.57 -26.86 -29.43
N GLU A 171 -8.56 -26.40 -28.68
CA GLU A 171 -8.74 -25.85 -27.32
C GLU A 171 -8.71 -24.31 -27.30
N TYR A 172 -9.50 -23.70 -26.40
CA TYR A 172 -9.52 -22.25 -26.20
C TYR A 172 -8.77 -21.88 -24.92
N MET A 173 -7.76 -21.00 -25.01
CA MET A 173 -7.06 -20.51 -23.83
C MET A 173 -7.87 -19.44 -23.11
N SER A 174 -7.96 -19.53 -21.79
CA SER A 174 -8.53 -18.47 -20.96
C SER A 174 -7.70 -17.18 -21.06
N LYS A 175 -8.36 -16.04 -20.85
CA LYS A 175 -7.71 -14.72 -20.87
C LYS A 175 -6.55 -14.67 -19.86
N GLY A 176 -5.40 -14.16 -20.29
CA GLY A 176 -4.20 -14.06 -19.44
C GLY A 176 -3.41 -15.36 -19.25
N SER A 177 -3.80 -16.45 -19.92
CA SER A 177 -3.05 -17.72 -19.94
C SER A 177 -2.20 -17.81 -21.20
N PHE A 178 -1.03 -18.43 -21.07
CA PHE A 178 -0.08 -18.65 -22.16
C PHE A 178 0.46 -20.08 -22.10
N MET A 179 0.68 -20.67 -23.27
CA MET A 179 1.34 -21.96 -23.43
C MET A 179 2.84 -21.73 -23.47
N VAL A 180 3.56 -22.49 -22.66
CA VAL A 180 5.03 -22.47 -22.62
C VAL A 180 5.54 -23.73 -23.30
N ARG A 181 6.43 -23.58 -24.28
CA ARG A 181 6.97 -24.69 -25.08
C ARG A 181 8.49 -24.80 -24.92
N GLY A 182 9.02 -26.02 -25.09
CA GLY A 182 10.45 -26.28 -25.00
C GLY A 182 10.96 -26.43 -23.57
N LYS A 183 12.28 -26.24 -23.38
CA LYS A 183 12.95 -26.46 -22.09
C LYS A 183 12.72 -25.27 -21.15
N SER A 184 12.24 -25.55 -19.95
CA SER A 184 12.15 -24.60 -18.85
C SER A 184 13.23 -24.86 -17.80
N THR A 185 13.62 -23.83 -17.06
CA THR A 185 14.53 -23.94 -15.91
C THR A 185 13.77 -23.59 -14.66
N TYR A 186 13.90 -24.42 -13.61
CA TYR A 186 13.14 -24.30 -12.38
C TYR A 186 13.99 -23.73 -11.24
N LEU A 187 13.33 -22.95 -10.40
CA LEU A 187 13.85 -22.34 -9.19
C LEU A 187 12.85 -22.59 -8.05
N HIS A 188 13.38 -22.75 -6.83
CA HIS A 188 12.59 -23.08 -5.65
C HIS A 188 12.74 -22.00 -4.56
N PRO A 189 12.29 -20.76 -4.82
CA PRO A 189 12.47 -19.65 -3.90
C PRO A 189 11.68 -19.84 -2.60
N LYS A 190 12.24 -19.30 -1.51
CA LYS A 190 11.51 -19.14 -0.25
C LYS A 190 10.50 -18.00 -0.38
N LEU A 191 9.25 -18.22 0.03
CA LEU A 191 8.19 -17.21 0.02
C LEU A 191 8.38 -16.22 1.16
N GLN A 192 9.19 -15.20 0.89
CA GLN A 192 9.45 -14.07 1.77
C GLN A 192 9.48 -12.82 0.91
N TYR A 193 8.87 -11.76 1.39
CA TYR A 193 8.83 -10.48 0.67
C TYR A 193 9.27 -9.38 1.61
N ALA A 194 9.85 -8.31 1.09
CA ALA A 194 10.33 -7.20 1.90
C ALA A 194 9.64 -5.90 1.48
N ILE A 195 9.33 -5.07 2.47
CA ILE A 195 8.92 -3.68 2.29
C ILE A 195 9.97 -2.79 2.95
N GLY A 196 10.52 -1.84 2.21
CA GLY A 196 11.54 -0.92 2.68
C GLY A 196 11.23 0.53 2.33
N VAL A 197 12.12 1.42 2.76
CA VAL A 197 12.02 2.86 2.52
C VAL A 197 13.33 3.38 1.92
N VAL A 198 13.21 4.12 0.82
CA VAL A 198 14.29 4.89 0.19
C VAL A 198 13.79 6.31 0.00
N GLU A 199 14.49 7.30 0.54
CA GLU A 199 14.13 8.72 0.39
C GLU A 199 12.64 9.04 0.72
N GLU A 200 12.13 8.48 1.82
CA GLU A 200 10.72 8.53 2.25
C GLU A 200 9.71 7.77 1.36
N GLU A 201 10.13 7.18 0.23
CA GLU A 201 9.28 6.38 -0.65
C GLU A 201 9.29 4.91 -0.26
N ILE A 202 8.12 4.29 -0.32
CA ILE A 202 7.97 2.86 -0.08
C ILE A 202 8.40 2.09 -1.31
N ILE A 203 9.29 1.12 -1.10
CA ILE A 203 9.64 0.12 -2.09
C ILE A 203 9.28 -1.27 -1.56
N GLY A 204 8.87 -2.16 -2.46
CA GLY A 204 8.56 -3.55 -2.11
C GLY A 204 9.15 -4.50 -3.14
N GLY A 205 9.62 -5.65 -2.67
CA GLY A 205 10.36 -6.56 -3.52
C GLY A 205 10.84 -7.81 -2.79
N PRO A 206 11.56 -8.68 -3.52
CA PRO A 206 12.35 -9.75 -2.96
C PRO A 206 13.30 -9.24 -1.86
N VAL A 207 13.60 -10.08 -0.88
CA VAL A 207 14.35 -9.67 0.32
C VAL A 207 15.74 -9.15 -0.04
N ASN A 208 16.44 -9.82 -0.95
CA ASN A 208 17.78 -9.43 -1.37
C ASN A 208 17.79 -8.12 -2.17
N ALA A 209 16.81 -7.94 -3.06
CA ALA A 209 16.63 -6.71 -3.83
C ALA A 209 16.43 -5.49 -2.92
N ILE A 210 15.55 -5.59 -1.93
CA ILE A 210 15.27 -4.50 -0.99
C ILE A 210 16.45 -4.26 -0.05
N LYS A 211 17.09 -5.32 0.44
CA LYS A 211 18.27 -5.22 1.31
C LYS A 211 19.45 -4.52 0.63
N ALA A 212 19.60 -4.67 -0.68
CA ALA A 212 20.64 -3.97 -1.44
C ALA A 212 20.40 -2.45 -1.51
N LYS A 213 19.13 -2.02 -1.52
CA LYS A 213 18.75 -0.60 -1.69
C LYS A 213 18.60 0.15 -0.36
N THR A 214 18.23 -0.52 0.73
CA THR A 214 18.01 0.14 2.02
C THR A 214 18.31 -0.75 3.22
N LYS A 215 18.79 -0.13 4.31
CA LYS A 215 18.93 -0.77 5.63
C LYS A 215 17.60 -0.76 6.41
N SER A 216 16.67 0.12 6.04
CA SER A 216 15.35 0.24 6.68
C SER A 216 14.32 -0.57 5.91
N TYR A 217 14.23 -1.86 6.24
CA TYR A 217 13.27 -2.77 5.63
C TYR A 217 12.68 -3.75 6.64
N ILE A 218 11.53 -4.31 6.28
CA ILE A 218 10.80 -5.29 7.06
C ILE A 218 10.46 -6.47 6.16
N VAL A 219 10.76 -7.68 6.62
CA VAL A 219 10.42 -8.91 5.93
C VAL A 219 9.04 -9.39 6.38
N VAL A 220 8.23 -9.78 5.41
CA VAL A 220 6.91 -10.36 5.59
C VAL A 220 6.88 -11.77 5.02
N ILE A 221 6.03 -12.60 5.62
CA ILE A 221 5.72 -13.97 5.18
C ILE A 221 4.20 -14.15 5.10
N SER A 222 3.75 -15.22 4.46
CA SER A 222 2.33 -15.57 4.43
C SER A 222 1.79 -15.74 5.86
N GLY A 223 0.56 -15.29 6.08
CA GLY A 223 -0.05 -15.28 7.41
C GLY A 223 -1.52 -14.89 7.36
N ARG A 224 -2.19 -14.96 8.51
CA ARG A 224 -3.64 -14.74 8.62
C ARG A 224 -4.05 -13.27 8.72
N GLU A 225 -3.09 -12.35 8.94
CA GLU A 225 -3.42 -10.94 9.12
C GLU A 225 -3.78 -10.29 7.79
N LYS A 226 -4.88 -9.52 7.78
CA LYS A 226 -5.34 -8.80 6.59
C LYS A 226 -4.30 -7.76 6.15
N LYS A 227 -4.17 -7.54 4.84
CA LYS A 227 -3.20 -6.58 4.26
C LYS A 227 -3.26 -5.20 4.91
N SER A 228 -4.47 -4.66 5.16
CA SER A 228 -4.63 -3.33 5.75
C SER A 228 -4.06 -3.23 7.17
N ALA A 229 -4.27 -4.27 8.00
CA ALA A 229 -3.72 -4.31 9.35
C ALA A 229 -2.19 -4.47 9.32
N LEU A 230 -1.69 -5.35 8.47
CA LEU A 230 -0.26 -5.55 8.26
C LEU A 230 0.42 -4.26 7.76
N ALA A 231 -0.17 -3.57 6.79
CA ALA A 231 0.36 -2.32 6.26
C ALA A 231 0.44 -1.20 7.31
N LYS A 232 -0.56 -1.09 8.21
CA LYS A 232 -0.51 -0.16 9.34
C LYS A 232 0.65 -0.49 10.29
N LYS A 233 0.90 -1.77 10.58
CA LYS A 233 2.04 -2.20 11.41
C LYS A 233 3.38 -1.91 10.73
N ILE A 234 3.49 -2.16 9.43
CA ILE A 234 4.70 -1.86 8.65
C ILE A 234 4.95 -0.35 8.66
N LYS A 235 3.93 0.48 8.39
CA LYS A 235 4.03 1.94 8.46
C LYS A 235 4.51 2.42 9.84
N ALA A 236 3.95 1.87 10.92
CA ALA A 236 4.35 2.25 12.27
C ALA A 236 5.82 1.91 12.58
N LYS A 237 6.33 0.79 12.06
CA LYS A 237 7.73 0.39 12.23
C LYS A 237 8.70 1.17 11.34
N LEU A 238 8.35 1.38 10.07
CA LEU A 238 9.19 2.13 9.11
C LEU A 238 9.11 3.65 9.31
N LYS A 239 8.05 4.15 9.96
CA LYS A 239 7.75 5.57 10.19
C LYS A 239 7.75 6.42 8.90
N ALA A 240 7.47 5.80 7.76
CA ALA A 240 7.42 6.46 6.45
C ALA A 240 6.37 5.83 5.54
N GLY A 241 6.01 6.56 4.49
CA GLY A 241 5.03 6.16 3.47
C GLY A 241 3.57 6.20 3.90
N HIS A 242 2.68 6.04 2.91
CA HIS A 242 1.25 5.83 3.16
C HIS A 242 0.90 4.36 3.21
N VAL A 243 -0.20 4.06 3.91
CA VAL A 243 -0.68 2.68 4.07
C VAL A 243 -1.02 2.06 2.71
N ASP A 244 -1.57 2.84 1.79
CA ASP A 244 -1.96 2.38 0.45
C ASP A 244 -0.75 1.97 -0.39
N ASP A 245 0.39 2.64 -0.21
CA ASP A 245 1.63 2.33 -0.93
C ASP A 245 2.18 0.97 -0.49
N ILE A 246 2.17 0.73 0.82
CA ILE A 246 2.55 -0.55 1.39
C ILE A 246 1.59 -1.64 0.91
N ILE A 247 0.28 -1.38 0.91
CA ILE A 247 -0.73 -2.34 0.42
C ILE A 247 -0.49 -2.70 -1.05
N ALA A 248 -0.08 -1.75 -1.89
CA ALA A 248 0.16 -1.97 -3.31
C ALA A 248 1.29 -2.98 -3.57
N PHE A 249 2.31 -3.01 -2.72
CA PHE A 249 3.41 -3.98 -2.80
C PHE A 249 3.10 -5.32 -2.12
N LEU A 250 2.18 -5.37 -1.15
CA LEU A 250 1.89 -6.60 -0.41
C LEU A 250 1.17 -7.66 -1.27
N PRO A 251 1.63 -8.94 -1.26
CA PRO A 251 0.95 -10.02 -1.94
C PRO A 251 -0.49 -10.27 -1.47
N ALA A 252 -1.30 -10.87 -2.33
CA ALA A 252 -2.68 -11.25 -2.01
C ALA A 252 -2.73 -12.44 -1.04
N GLY A 253 -3.68 -12.45 -0.09
CA GLY A 253 -3.84 -13.56 0.87
C GLY A 253 -3.56 -13.23 2.34
N GLY A 254 -3.23 -11.98 2.65
CA GLY A 254 -2.80 -11.59 3.99
C GLY A 254 -1.32 -11.88 4.21
N GLY A 255 -0.82 -11.64 5.41
CA GLY A 255 0.60 -11.85 5.72
C GLY A 255 0.85 -11.73 7.20
N GLN A 256 2.11 -11.76 7.60
CA GLN A 256 2.57 -11.40 8.94
C GLN A 256 4.03 -10.95 8.87
N LEU A 257 4.46 -10.20 9.88
CA LEU A 257 5.88 -9.85 10.02
C LEU A 257 6.68 -11.11 10.32
N LYS A 258 7.77 -11.31 9.58
CA LYS A 258 8.76 -12.34 9.93
C LYS A 258 9.40 -11.92 11.26
N LYS A 259 9.36 -12.82 12.24
CA LYS A 259 10.00 -12.62 13.55
C LYS A 259 11.52 -12.65 13.41
#